data_AF-A0A3M7MTP1-F1
#
_entry.id   AF-A0A3M7MTP1-F1
#
_cell.length_a   1.000
_cell.length_b   1.000
_cell.length_c   1.000
_cell.angle_alpha   90.00
_cell.angle_beta   90.00
_cell.angle_gamma   90.00
#
_symmetry.space_group_name_H-M   'P 1'
#
loop_
_entity.id
_entity.type
_entity.pdbx_description
1 polymer ?
#
loop_
_entity_poly.entity_id
_entity_poly.type
_entity_poly.pdbx_seq_one_letter_code
_entity_poly.pdbx_strand_id
1 'polypeptide(L)'
;MTIESDSEGAIDPGAIIGGSHGHRIATKIRAATLAYLWKFSDDPVQLQIEFHRLKDDPKLQAAQTAARRFNNLIKYNTTAESVDKIPSDRLRLTLKTKNADGTDTWYEEEFDFLIVAPGHNSRILVVGTSESAIDVTLQSLPYTKSPIYVSQRTHHPRFPTVFLRKGVEVPPTIERIEGDAINLSGGQVLKSIDTIVFATGYFYTYPFLKHIRPAVQGGKRVPGLYQHVFDMHNPNIAFIGVVNGSLSWLTWEKSAFLAALLWSGRIKLPPIEEQRKWEARRVAETSPNDKMFHILAKPSERVIYFDELNELAADYLHTDAPDDELLRSFPWDWIVSLGTGGARKAQYYGIEV
;
A
#
# COMPACT_ATOMS: atom_id res chain seq x y z
N MET A 1 -43.43 -14.30 20.31
CA MET A 1 -42.26 -14.44 21.19
C MET A 1 -41.05 -14.46 20.26
N THR A 2 -40.36 -13.32 20.15
CA THR A 2 -38.88 -13.13 20.16
C THR A 2 -37.99 -14.35 19.81
N ILE A 3 -36.89 -14.33 19.02
CA ILE A 3 -35.88 -13.33 18.57
C ILE A 3 -35.04 -13.96 17.41
N GLU A 4 -34.46 -13.09 16.56
CA GLU A 4 -33.24 -13.13 15.68
C GLU A 4 -32.42 -14.42 15.45
N SER A 5 -31.91 -14.62 14.22
CA SER A 5 -30.51 -14.29 13.84
C SER A 5 -30.15 -14.56 12.36
N ASP A 6 -29.44 -13.60 11.78
CA ASP A 6 -28.33 -13.62 10.81
C ASP A 6 -28.22 -14.66 9.68
N SER A 7 -28.21 -14.15 8.44
CA SER A 7 -27.35 -14.70 7.38
C SER A 7 -26.76 -13.57 6.54
N GLU A 8 -25.48 -13.27 6.81
CA GLU A 8 -24.59 -12.48 5.96
C GLU A 8 -24.48 -13.13 4.57
N GLY A 9 -25.04 -12.48 3.56
CA GLY A 9 -24.86 -12.83 2.15
C GLY A 9 -23.72 -12.01 1.54
N ALA A 10 -22.69 -12.69 1.08
CA ALA A 10 -21.54 -12.16 0.36
C ALA A 10 -21.96 -11.20 -0.78
N ILE A 11 -21.32 -10.03 -0.84
CA ILE A 11 -21.47 -9.08 -1.95
C ILE A 11 -20.52 -9.53 -3.07
N ASP A 12 -21.11 -10.03 -4.15
CA ASP A 12 -20.46 -10.28 -5.44
C ASP A 12 -19.97 -8.96 -6.07
N PRO A 13 -18.67 -8.77 -6.37
CA PRO A 13 -18.15 -7.56 -7.00
C PRO A 13 -18.40 -7.48 -8.52
N GLY A 14 -19.17 -8.40 -9.12
CA GLY A 14 -19.49 -8.42 -10.54
C GLY A 14 -20.90 -7.95 -10.89
N ALA A 15 -21.19 -6.65 -10.83
CA ALA A 15 -22.43 -6.12 -11.42
C ALA A 15 -22.22 -4.75 -12.10
N ILE A 16 -21.77 -4.79 -13.36
CA ILE A 16 -21.96 -3.69 -14.31
C ILE A 16 -23.46 -3.70 -14.67
N ILE A 17 -24.25 -2.81 -14.07
CA ILE A 17 -25.65 -2.63 -14.45
C ILE A 17 -25.74 -1.44 -15.39
N GLY A 18 -25.69 -1.73 -16.69
CA GLY A 18 -26.19 -0.84 -17.72
C GLY A 18 -27.72 -0.83 -17.71
N GLY A 19 -28.30 0.36 -17.62
CA GLY A 19 -29.74 0.56 -17.74
C GLY A 19 -30.08 2.01 -17.51
N SER A 20 -30.69 2.65 -18.51
CA SER A 20 -31.17 4.05 -18.53
C SER A 20 -31.56 4.52 -17.13
N HIS A 21 -30.95 5.56 -16.56
CA HIS A 21 -31.43 6.37 -15.41
C HIS A 21 -30.25 7.20 -14.88
N GLY A 22 -29.88 8.29 -15.56
CA GLY A 22 -28.84 9.22 -15.08
C GLY A 22 -29.11 9.80 -13.68
N HIS A 23 -30.37 9.81 -13.25
CA HIS A 23 -30.78 10.21 -11.89
C HIS A 23 -30.49 9.15 -10.80
N ARG A 24 -30.37 7.86 -11.13
CA ARG A 24 -30.18 6.79 -10.14
C ARG A 24 -28.71 6.56 -9.73
N ILE A 25 -27.76 6.96 -10.58
CA ILE A 25 -26.32 6.78 -10.34
C ILE A 25 -25.84 7.72 -9.21
N ALA A 26 -26.25 8.99 -9.26
CA ALA A 26 -25.87 9.99 -8.25
C ALA A 26 -26.42 9.64 -6.84
N THR A 27 -27.65 9.12 -6.76
CA THR A 27 -28.29 8.78 -5.47
C THR A 27 -27.69 7.54 -4.80
N LYS A 28 -27.22 6.54 -5.58
CA LYS A 28 -26.62 5.33 -5.04
C LYS A 28 -25.17 5.52 -4.58
N ILE A 29 -24.41 6.41 -5.22
CA ILE A 29 -23.08 6.82 -4.76
C ILE A 29 -23.20 7.55 -3.41
N ARG A 30 -24.21 8.42 -3.24
CA ARG A 30 -24.49 9.11 -1.96
C ARG A 30 -24.62 8.17 -0.75
N ALA A 31 -25.37 7.07 -0.87
CA ALA A 31 -25.72 6.23 0.29
C ALA A 31 -24.57 5.36 0.82
N ALA A 32 -23.71 4.84 -0.06
CA ALA A 32 -22.56 4.01 0.35
C ALA A 32 -21.39 4.87 0.88
N THR A 33 -21.22 6.06 0.32
CA THR A 33 -20.09 6.95 0.66
C THR A 33 -20.36 7.75 1.95
N LEU A 34 -21.56 8.32 2.14
CA LEU A 34 -21.90 9.07 3.36
C LEU A 34 -21.91 8.20 4.63
N ALA A 35 -22.36 6.94 4.53
CA ALA A 35 -22.39 6.03 5.68
C ALA A 35 -20.98 5.57 6.14
N TYR A 36 -20.00 5.57 5.23
CA TYR A 36 -18.62 5.20 5.55
C TYR A 36 -17.78 6.40 6.02
N LEU A 37 -18.09 7.61 5.54
CA LEU A 37 -17.31 8.83 5.82
C LEU A 37 -17.64 9.49 7.16
N TRP A 38 -18.91 9.46 7.61
CA TRP A 38 -19.30 10.15 8.85
C TRP A 38 -18.71 9.54 10.13
N LYS A 39 -18.18 8.31 10.06
CA LYS A 39 -17.52 7.66 11.20
C LYS A 39 -16.03 7.96 11.32
N PHE A 40 -15.38 8.56 10.31
CA PHE A 40 -13.92 8.64 10.23
C PHE A 40 -13.35 9.97 9.69
N SER A 41 -14.18 11.00 9.56
CA SER A 41 -13.90 12.26 8.85
C SER A 41 -12.95 13.25 9.56
N ASP A 42 -12.64 13.08 10.84
CA ASP A 42 -12.06 14.20 11.61
C ASP A 42 -10.52 14.29 11.54
N ASP A 43 -9.80 13.20 11.21
CA ASP A 43 -8.37 13.26 10.94
C ASP A 43 -7.93 12.19 9.91
N PRO A 44 -7.68 12.55 8.64
CA PRO A 44 -7.24 11.60 7.60
C PRO A 44 -5.87 10.95 7.90
N VAL A 45 -5.06 11.55 8.80
CA VAL A 45 -3.79 10.96 9.25
C VAL A 45 -4.03 9.88 10.31
N GLN A 46 -5.03 10.03 11.18
CA GLN A 46 -5.43 8.95 12.10
C GLN A 46 -5.94 7.72 11.34
N LEU A 47 -6.74 7.89 10.30
CA LEU A 47 -7.24 6.80 9.46
C LEU A 47 -6.12 5.91 8.89
N GLN A 48 -5.02 6.53 8.43
CA GLN A 48 -3.86 5.77 7.98
C GLN A 48 -3.12 5.09 9.14
N ILE A 49 -2.98 5.75 10.28
CA ILE A 49 -2.28 5.19 11.45
C ILE A 49 -3.07 4.04 12.10
N GLU A 50 -4.39 4.14 12.18
CA GLU A 50 -5.26 3.11 12.76
C GLU A 50 -5.25 1.82 11.94
N PHE A 51 -5.14 1.91 10.62
CA PHE A 51 -4.92 0.74 9.75
C PHE A 51 -3.58 0.02 10.00
N HIS A 52 -2.60 0.69 10.62
CA HIS A 52 -1.27 0.15 10.92
C HIS A 52 -1.10 -0.32 12.36
N ARG A 53 -2.16 -0.29 13.20
CA ARG A 53 -2.14 -0.86 14.56
C ARG A 53 -2.17 -2.40 14.51
N LEU A 54 -1.00 -3.00 14.23
CA LEU A 54 -0.73 -4.43 14.45
C LEU A 54 -0.04 -4.70 15.80
N LYS A 55 0.23 -3.68 16.61
CA LYS A 55 0.92 -3.85 17.91
C LYS A 55 0.03 -4.44 19.01
N ASP A 56 -1.29 -4.34 18.88
CA ASP A 56 -2.26 -4.97 19.77
C ASP A 56 -3.02 -6.08 19.05
N ASP A 57 -2.32 -6.98 18.35
CA ASP A 57 -2.97 -8.11 17.66
C ASP A 57 -3.60 -9.06 18.70
N PRO A 58 -4.95 -9.12 18.78
CA PRO A 58 -5.63 -10.02 19.72
C PRO A 58 -5.27 -11.48 19.46
N LYS A 59 -4.88 -11.82 18.23
CA LYS A 59 -4.44 -13.17 17.84
C LYS A 59 -3.08 -13.50 18.45
N LEU A 60 -2.14 -12.55 18.48
CA LEU A 60 -0.84 -12.74 19.12
C LEU A 60 -0.99 -12.92 20.63
N GLN A 61 -1.82 -12.12 21.28
CA GLN A 61 -2.12 -12.27 22.71
C GLN A 61 -2.83 -13.60 23.03
N ALA A 62 -3.77 -14.02 22.17
CA ALA A 62 -4.44 -15.31 22.30
C ALA A 62 -3.46 -16.48 22.15
N ALA A 63 -2.56 -16.41 21.16
CA ALA A 63 -1.53 -17.43 20.95
C ALA A 63 -0.56 -17.53 22.13
N GLN A 64 -0.09 -16.39 22.66
CA GLN A 64 0.76 -16.35 23.85
C GLN A 64 0.05 -16.92 25.09
N THR A 65 -1.21 -16.57 25.28
CA THR A 65 -2.03 -17.07 26.41
C THR A 65 -2.26 -18.57 26.31
N ALA A 66 -2.50 -19.09 25.10
CA ALA A 66 -2.62 -20.52 24.85
C ALA A 66 -1.29 -21.25 25.11
N ALA A 67 -0.17 -20.72 24.61
CA ALA A 67 1.16 -21.33 24.78
C ALA A 67 1.59 -21.43 26.24
N ARG A 68 1.26 -20.44 27.08
CA ARG A 68 1.59 -20.45 28.52
C ARG A 68 1.09 -21.69 29.26
N ARG A 69 -0.02 -22.31 28.81
CA ARG A 69 -0.57 -23.54 29.40
C ARG A 69 0.35 -24.75 29.24
N PHE A 70 1.28 -24.70 28.28
CA PHE A 70 2.20 -25.78 27.93
C PHE A 70 3.66 -25.41 28.21
N ASN A 71 3.93 -24.32 28.96
CA ASN A 71 5.30 -23.85 29.24
C ASN A 71 6.21 -24.92 29.84
N ASN A 72 5.65 -25.85 30.63
CA ASN A 72 6.39 -26.97 31.23
C ASN A 72 6.77 -28.06 30.22
N LEU A 73 6.20 -28.05 29.02
CA LEU A 73 6.48 -28.99 27.93
C LEU A 73 7.37 -28.38 26.84
N ILE A 74 7.59 -27.06 26.86
CA ILE A 74 8.35 -26.35 25.84
C ILE A 74 9.76 -26.07 26.36
N LYS A 75 10.77 -26.61 25.67
CA LYS A 75 12.18 -26.24 25.90
C LYS A 75 12.52 -25.00 25.07
N TYR A 76 12.52 -23.84 25.71
CA TYR A 76 12.97 -22.60 25.08
C TYR A 76 14.49 -22.56 24.92
N ASN A 77 14.96 -21.65 24.06
CA ASN A 77 16.39 -21.42 23.81
C ASN A 77 17.19 -22.68 23.41
N THR A 78 16.49 -23.63 22.77
CA THR A 78 17.01 -24.92 22.33
C THR A 78 16.78 -25.06 20.83
N THR A 79 17.79 -25.51 20.09
CA THR A 79 17.69 -25.85 18.66
C THR A 79 17.82 -27.35 18.46
N ALA A 80 17.04 -27.91 17.53
CA ALA A 80 17.21 -29.28 17.05
C ALA A 80 18.15 -29.24 15.83
N GLU A 81 19.28 -29.93 15.92
CA GLU A 81 20.39 -29.83 14.96
C GLU A 81 20.42 -31.02 14.00
N SER A 82 20.12 -32.23 14.49
CA SER A 82 19.95 -33.43 13.66
C SER A 82 18.90 -34.38 14.23
N VAL A 83 18.39 -35.26 13.36
CA VAL A 83 17.52 -36.38 13.74
C VAL A 83 18.01 -37.64 13.05
N ASP A 84 18.31 -38.66 13.83
CA ASP A 84 18.81 -39.95 13.36
C ASP A 84 17.81 -41.05 13.72
N LYS A 85 17.54 -41.95 12.76
CA LYS A 85 16.74 -43.15 13.04
C LYS A 85 17.62 -44.20 13.69
N ILE A 86 17.21 -44.72 14.84
CA ILE A 86 17.97 -45.73 15.59
C ILE A 86 17.34 -47.13 15.46
N PRO A 87 18.09 -48.23 15.74
CA PRO A 87 17.63 -49.61 15.47
C PRO A 87 16.35 -50.05 16.17
N SER A 88 15.93 -49.34 17.22
CA SER A 88 14.68 -49.58 17.95
C SER A 88 13.43 -49.01 17.24
N ASP A 89 13.57 -48.56 15.99
CA ASP A 89 12.54 -47.81 15.25
C ASP A 89 12.17 -46.45 15.87
N ARG A 90 12.97 -46.00 16.85
CA ARG A 90 12.86 -44.68 17.49
C ARG A 90 13.73 -43.65 16.77
N LEU A 91 13.56 -42.39 17.16
CA LEU A 91 14.29 -41.24 16.64
C LEU A 91 15.18 -40.68 17.74
N ARG A 92 16.44 -40.40 17.43
CA ARG A 92 17.36 -39.68 18.31
C ARG A 92 17.55 -38.27 17.78
N LEU A 93 17.29 -37.28 18.62
CA LEU A 93 17.46 -35.87 18.32
C LEU A 93 18.76 -35.37 18.95
N THR A 94 19.60 -34.71 18.16
CA THR A 94 20.73 -33.92 18.67
C THR A 94 20.24 -32.49 18.91
N LEU A 95 20.33 -32.04 20.15
CA LEU A 95 19.79 -30.76 20.61
C LEU A 95 20.90 -29.87 21.17
N LYS A 96 20.73 -28.56 21.02
CA LYS A 96 21.65 -27.55 21.52
C LYS A 96 20.91 -26.47 22.29
N THR A 97 21.23 -26.31 23.57
CA THR A 97 20.71 -25.20 24.40
C THR A 97 21.76 -24.11 24.51
N LYS A 98 21.37 -22.87 24.23
CA LYS A 98 22.25 -21.71 24.43
C LYS A 98 22.18 -21.27 25.90
N ASN A 99 23.32 -21.09 26.55
CA ASN A 99 23.39 -20.67 27.94
C ASN A 99 23.44 -19.14 28.05
N ALA A 100 23.09 -18.59 29.22
CA ALA A 100 23.08 -17.15 29.47
C ALA A 100 24.48 -16.50 29.40
N ASP A 101 25.53 -17.29 29.64
CA ASP A 101 26.93 -16.88 29.54
C ASP A 101 27.49 -16.92 28.11
N GLY A 102 26.66 -17.29 27.13
CA GLY A 102 27.04 -17.37 25.72
C GLY A 102 27.67 -18.69 25.29
N THR A 103 27.79 -19.67 26.20
CA THR A 103 28.22 -21.04 25.88
C THR A 103 27.05 -21.90 25.37
N ASP A 104 27.36 -23.03 24.75
CA ASP A 104 26.35 -23.98 24.23
C ASP A 104 26.43 -25.33 24.97
N THR A 105 25.28 -25.86 25.37
CA THR A 105 25.15 -27.21 25.93
C THR A 105 24.54 -28.13 24.89
N TRP A 106 25.25 -29.20 24.53
CA TRP A 106 24.82 -30.22 23.58
C TRP A 106 24.36 -31.48 24.28
N TYR A 107 23.26 -32.07 23.82
CA TYR A 107 22.71 -33.31 24.37
C TYR A 107 21.85 -34.04 23.35
N GLU A 108 21.59 -35.32 23.61
CA GLU A 108 20.75 -36.18 22.78
C GLU A 108 19.52 -36.64 23.57
N GLU A 109 18.37 -36.73 22.90
CA GLU A 109 17.14 -37.31 23.45
C GLU A 109 16.47 -38.23 22.43
N GLU A 110 15.81 -39.28 22.91
CA GLU A 110 15.16 -40.28 22.07
C GLU A 110 13.64 -40.21 22.18
N PHE A 111 12.96 -40.25 21.04
CA PHE A 111 11.51 -40.13 20.93
C PHE A 111 10.95 -41.20 19.99
N ASP A 112 9.73 -41.67 20.27
CA ASP A 112 9.06 -42.63 19.40
C ASP A 112 8.47 -41.95 18.15
N PHE A 113 8.07 -40.69 18.28
CA PHE A 113 7.46 -39.90 17.20
C PHE A 113 8.01 -38.47 17.17
N LEU A 114 8.09 -37.88 15.98
CA LEU A 114 8.52 -36.50 15.77
C LEU A 114 7.46 -35.74 14.96
N ILE A 115 6.98 -34.63 15.51
CA ILE A 115 6.13 -33.67 14.80
C ILE A 115 6.99 -32.46 14.44
N VAL A 116 7.15 -32.19 13.14
CA VAL A 116 7.99 -31.10 12.63
C VAL A 116 7.11 -29.87 12.39
N ALA A 117 7.23 -28.87 13.28
CA ALA A 117 6.50 -27.59 13.18
C ALA A 117 7.43 -26.36 13.37
N PRO A 118 8.53 -26.22 12.60
CA PRO A 118 9.55 -25.18 12.82
C PRO A 118 9.09 -23.77 12.43
N GLY A 119 7.94 -23.64 11.76
CA GLY A 119 7.59 -22.42 11.02
C GLY A 119 8.55 -22.16 9.86
N HIS A 120 8.26 -21.13 9.07
CA HIS A 120 9.13 -20.67 7.97
C HIS A 120 9.76 -19.33 8.38
N ASN A 121 10.90 -19.38 9.07
CA ASN A 121 11.67 -18.20 9.42
C ASN A 121 12.59 -17.79 8.25
N SER A 122 11.99 -17.22 7.21
CA SER A 122 12.67 -16.84 5.97
C SER A 122 13.62 -15.66 6.16
N ARG A 123 14.80 -15.74 5.54
CA ARG A 123 15.65 -14.58 5.25
C ARG A 123 15.16 -13.92 3.98
N ILE A 124 14.85 -12.63 4.08
CA ILE A 124 14.22 -11.89 2.97
C ILE A 124 15.14 -10.81 2.40
N LEU A 125 15.04 -10.62 1.08
CA LEU A 125 15.59 -9.48 0.36
C LEU A 125 14.44 -8.64 -0.21
N VAL A 126 14.34 -7.39 0.22
CA VAL A 126 13.37 -6.43 -0.30
C VAL A 126 14.04 -5.57 -1.37
N VAL A 127 13.44 -5.46 -2.55
CA VAL A 127 13.93 -4.64 -3.66
C VAL A 127 13.03 -3.43 -3.83
N GLY A 128 13.56 -2.24 -3.53
CA GLY A 128 12.83 -0.99 -3.60
C GLY A 128 13.07 -0.08 -2.41
N THR A 129 12.61 1.17 -2.52
CA THR A 129 12.87 2.22 -1.52
C THR A 129 11.62 2.97 -1.08
N SER A 130 10.49 2.79 -1.79
CA SER A 130 9.27 3.55 -1.52
C SER A 130 8.51 3.01 -0.30
N GLU A 131 7.34 3.58 -0.02
CA GLU A 131 6.51 3.28 1.15
C GLU A 131 6.27 1.77 1.33
N SER A 132 5.96 1.03 0.24
CA SER A 132 5.77 -0.42 0.32
C SER A 132 7.03 -1.18 0.76
N ALA A 133 8.22 -0.74 0.34
CA ALA A 133 9.48 -1.36 0.77
C ALA A 133 9.75 -1.07 2.26
N ILE A 134 9.45 0.15 2.70
CA ILE A 134 9.52 0.54 4.11
C ILE A 134 8.58 -0.32 4.94
N ASP A 135 7.30 -0.38 4.59
CA ASP A 135 6.30 -1.10 5.39
C ASP A 135 6.59 -2.60 5.42
N VAL A 136 6.91 -3.24 4.28
CA VAL A 136 7.29 -4.66 4.24
C VAL A 136 8.51 -4.92 5.11
N THR A 137 9.55 -4.08 5.01
CA THR A 137 10.77 -4.23 5.81
C THR A 137 10.44 -4.08 7.30
N LEU A 138 9.76 -2.99 7.67
CA LEU A 138 9.51 -2.65 9.07
C LEU A 138 8.59 -3.65 9.77
N GLN A 139 7.57 -4.13 9.07
CA GLN A 139 6.63 -5.12 9.59
C GLN A 139 7.24 -6.52 9.64
N SER A 140 8.20 -6.83 8.77
CA SER A 140 8.85 -8.15 8.74
C SER A 140 9.95 -8.31 9.80
N LEU A 141 10.57 -7.21 10.23
CA LEU A 141 11.69 -7.22 11.19
C LEU A 141 11.51 -8.09 12.44
N PRO A 142 10.35 -8.12 13.11
CA PRO A 142 10.16 -8.94 14.30
C PRO A 142 10.04 -10.44 14.00
N TYR A 143 9.79 -10.82 12.74
CA TYR A 143 9.34 -12.16 12.38
C TYR A 143 10.29 -12.91 11.45
N THR A 144 11.18 -12.21 10.74
CA THR A 144 12.10 -12.82 9.77
C THR A 144 13.51 -13.00 10.31
N LYS A 145 14.28 -13.88 9.65
CA LYS A 145 15.68 -14.12 10.01
C LYS A 145 16.51 -12.88 9.71
N SER A 146 17.04 -12.28 10.78
CA SER A 146 17.93 -11.11 10.69
C SER A 146 19.28 -11.46 10.02
N PRO A 147 19.89 -10.55 9.24
CA PRO A 147 19.33 -9.26 8.83
C PRO A 147 18.34 -9.39 7.66
N ILE A 148 17.42 -8.44 7.56
CA ILE A 148 16.65 -8.20 6.33
C ILE A 148 17.55 -7.43 5.38
N TYR A 149 17.66 -7.89 4.14
CA TYR A 149 18.40 -7.17 3.11
C TYR A 149 17.46 -6.23 2.36
N VAL A 150 17.89 -5.00 2.11
CA VAL A 150 17.13 -4.01 1.33
C VAL A 150 17.99 -3.48 0.20
N SER A 151 17.70 -3.89 -1.04
CA SER A 151 18.39 -3.37 -2.22
C SER A 151 17.69 -2.10 -2.70
N GLN A 152 18.38 -0.96 -2.57
CA GLN A 152 17.88 0.35 -3.00
C GLN A 152 18.79 0.99 -4.05
N ARG A 153 18.20 1.65 -5.04
CA ARG A 153 18.94 2.43 -6.05
C ARG A 153 19.22 3.85 -5.59
N THR A 154 18.32 4.42 -4.79
CA THR A 154 18.36 5.79 -4.28
C THR A 154 17.74 5.81 -2.90
N HIS A 155 18.11 6.77 -2.05
CA HIS A 155 17.46 6.95 -0.74
C HIS A 155 16.00 7.38 -0.88
N HIS A 156 15.19 7.09 0.14
CA HIS A 156 13.81 7.56 0.17
C HIS A 156 13.79 9.09 0.38
N PRO A 157 13.05 9.87 -0.44
CA PRO A 157 13.10 11.33 -0.37
C PRO A 157 12.59 11.90 0.95
N ARG A 158 11.70 11.19 1.66
CA ARG A 158 11.15 11.64 2.95
C ARG A 158 11.78 10.97 4.17
N PHE A 159 12.39 9.80 3.99
CA PHE A 159 12.90 8.97 5.08
C PHE A 159 14.26 8.37 4.68
N PRO A 160 15.28 9.21 4.43
CA PRO A 160 16.53 8.76 3.81
C PRO A 160 17.32 7.75 4.65
N THR A 161 17.10 7.77 5.97
CA THR A 161 17.75 6.96 7.01
C THR A 161 16.95 5.72 7.41
N VAL A 162 15.76 5.49 6.86
CA VAL A 162 14.83 4.43 7.33
C VAL A 162 15.43 3.03 7.35
N PHE A 163 16.35 2.74 6.43
CA PHE A 163 17.02 1.44 6.35
C PHE A 163 18.36 1.38 7.11
N LEU A 164 18.83 2.49 7.71
CA LEU A 164 20.04 2.56 8.55
C LEU A 164 19.79 2.10 9.99
N ARG A 165 18.86 1.16 10.16
CA ARG A 165 18.39 0.69 11.47
C ARG A 165 18.87 -0.72 11.76
N LYS A 166 18.99 -1.06 13.05
CA LYS A 166 19.40 -2.40 13.49
C LYS A 166 18.50 -3.49 12.89
N GLY A 167 19.14 -4.53 12.34
CA GLY A 167 18.46 -5.67 11.71
C GLY A 167 18.14 -5.47 10.22
N VAL A 168 18.55 -4.34 9.62
CA VAL A 168 18.49 -4.10 8.19
C VAL A 168 19.91 -3.92 7.64
N GLU A 169 20.20 -4.61 6.54
CA GLU A 169 21.41 -4.39 5.74
C GLU A 169 21.04 -3.90 4.35
N VAL A 170 21.77 -2.92 3.83
CA VAL A 170 21.48 -2.29 2.55
C VAL A 170 22.57 -2.66 1.54
N PRO A 171 22.47 -3.83 0.88
CA PRO A 171 23.41 -4.22 -0.15
C PRO A 171 23.29 -3.33 -1.41
N PRO A 172 24.31 -3.35 -2.30
CA PRO A 172 24.20 -2.79 -3.64
C PRO A 172 23.03 -3.35 -4.47
N THR A 173 22.80 -2.77 -5.64
CA THR A 173 21.71 -3.19 -6.53
C THR A 173 21.95 -4.58 -7.10
N ILE A 174 20.87 -5.35 -7.30
CA ILE A 174 20.94 -6.66 -7.95
C ILE A 174 21.36 -6.48 -9.42
N GLU A 175 22.37 -7.24 -9.83
CA GLU A 175 22.81 -7.31 -11.24
C GLU A 175 22.17 -8.53 -11.94
N ARG A 176 22.27 -9.71 -11.31
CA ARG A 176 21.65 -10.95 -11.81
C ARG A 176 21.40 -11.96 -10.70
N ILE A 177 20.47 -12.88 -10.92
CA ILE A 177 20.18 -14.00 -10.03
C ILE A 177 20.52 -15.29 -10.77
N GLU A 178 21.37 -16.13 -10.19
CA GLU A 178 21.83 -17.39 -10.77
C GLU A 178 21.71 -18.50 -9.72
N GLY A 179 20.71 -19.38 -9.89
CA GLY A 179 20.41 -20.42 -8.90
C GLY A 179 20.05 -19.83 -7.53
N ASP A 180 20.83 -20.15 -6.51
CA ASP A 180 20.70 -19.67 -5.14
C ASP A 180 21.56 -18.42 -4.83
N ALA A 181 22.27 -17.89 -5.84
CA ALA A 181 23.17 -16.76 -5.72
C ALA A 181 22.59 -15.50 -6.35
N ILE A 182 22.56 -14.42 -5.57
CA ILE A 182 22.18 -13.08 -6.01
C ILE A 182 23.46 -12.27 -6.19
N ASN A 183 23.85 -12.04 -7.44
CA ASN A 183 25.00 -11.23 -7.78
C ASN A 183 24.61 -9.76 -7.74
N LEU A 184 25.34 -8.98 -6.96
CA LEU A 184 25.13 -7.56 -6.74
C LEU A 184 26.16 -6.73 -7.50
N SER A 185 25.79 -5.50 -7.83
CA SER A 185 26.69 -4.54 -8.45
C SER A 185 27.93 -4.34 -7.57
N GLY A 186 29.11 -4.45 -8.18
CA GLY A 186 30.39 -4.39 -7.46
C GLY A 186 30.96 -5.77 -7.08
N GLY A 187 30.33 -6.86 -7.54
CA GLY A 187 30.87 -8.23 -7.43
C GLY A 187 30.55 -8.93 -6.12
N GLN A 188 29.80 -8.30 -5.20
CA GLN A 188 29.31 -8.96 -3.99
C GLN A 188 28.24 -10.00 -4.36
N VAL A 189 28.24 -11.15 -3.68
CA VAL A 189 27.24 -12.21 -3.87
C VAL A 189 26.51 -12.47 -2.57
N LEU A 190 25.18 -12.37 -2.58
CA LEU A 190 24.32 -12.82 -1.49
C LEU A 190 23.85 -14.25 -1.74
N LYS A 191 23.87 -15.06 -0.68
CA LYS A 191 23.40 -16.45 -0.67
C LYS A 191 22.43 -16.67 0.48
N SER A 192 21.72 -17.79 0.41
CA SER A 192 20.76 -18.21 1.44
C SER A 192 19.64 -17.18 1.66
N ILE A 193 19.18 -16.53 0.60
CA ILE A 193 17.96 -15.71 0.62
C ILE A 193 16.80 -16.63 0.25
N ASP A 194 15.84 -16.76 1.17
CA ASP A 194 14.68 -17.64 0.97
C ASP A 194 13.61 -16.95 0.12
N THR A 195 13.45 -15.64 0.26
CA THR A 195 12.41 -14.87 -0.43
C THR A 195 12.94 -13.53 -0.93
N ILE A 196 12.62 -13.19 -2.18
CA ILE A 196 12.87 -11.86 -2.76
C ILE A 196 11.52 -11.15 -2.95
N VAL A 197 11.37 -9.95 -2.38
CA VAL A 197 10.15 -9.15 -2.46
C VAL A 197 10.39 -7.92 -3.33
N PHE A 198 9.77 -7.86 -4.50
CA PHE A 198 9.83 -6.71 -5.40
C PHE A 198 8.81 -5.64 -4.98
N ALA A 199 9.27 -4.65 -4.23
CA ALA A 199 8.50 -3.47 -3.83
C ALA A 199 8.78 -2.28 -4.77
N THR A 200 8.77 -2.53 -6.09
CA THR A 200 9.18 -1.57 -7.13
C THR A 200 8.05 -0.71 -7.69
N GLY A 201 6.85 -0.80 -7.09
CA GLY A 201 5.63 -0.13 -7.54
C GLY A 201 4.94 -0.87 -8.70
N TYR A 202 3.96 -0.19 -9.30
CA TYR A 202 3.08 -0.76 -10.31
C TYR A 202 3.10 0.04 -11.61
N PHE A 203 2.59 -0.57 -12.68
CA PHE A 203 2.37 0.07 -13.97
C PHE A 203 0.88 0.25 -14.23
N TYR A 204 0.50 1.37 -14.84
CA TYR A 204 -0.86 1.57 -15.34
C TYR A 204 -1.11 0.71 -16.58
N THR A 205 -2.19 -0.06 -16.56
CA THR A 205 -2.63 -0.87 -17.69
C THR A 205 -4.15 -0.94 -17.74
N TYR A 206 -4.70 -0.74 -18.93
CA TYR A 206 -6.14 -0.80 -19.18
C TYR A 206 -6.42 -1.60 -20.46
N PRO A 207 -6.12 -2.91 -20.48
CA PRO A 207 -6.18 -3.72 -21.69
C PRO A 207 -7.59 -3.81 -22.28
N PHE A 208 -8.62 -3.67 -21.45
CA PHE A 208 -10.02 -3.64 -21.84
C PHE A 208 -10.43 -2.40 -22.65
N LEU A 209 -9.60 -1.33 -22.67
CA LEU A 209 -9.88 -0.09 -23.41
C LEU A 209 -9.13 0.03 -24.75
N LYS A 210 -8.39 -1.00 -25.16
CA LYS A 210 -7.50 -0.97 -26.33
C LYS A 210 -8.15 -0.58 -27.67
N HIS A 211 -9.46 -0.74 -27.80
CA HIS A 211 -10.19 -0.45 -29.03
C HIS A 211 -10.72 0.99 -29.12
N ILE A 212 -10.73 1.70 -28.00
CA ILE A 212 -11.32 3.05 -27.90
C ILE A 212 -10.32 4.11 -27.49
N ARG A 213 -9.11 3.71 -27.08
CA ARG A 213 -8.00 4.61 -26.79
C ARG A 213 -6.64 3.96 -27.02
N PRO A 214 -5.57 4.74 -27.27
CA PRO A 214 -4.21 4.23 -27.33
C PRO A 214 -3.79 3.52 -26.04
N ALA A 215 -2.96 2.49 -26.19
CA ALA A 215 -2.37 1.78 -25.06
C ALA A 215 -1.45 2.70 -24.24
N VAL A 216 -1.39 2.45 -22.93
CA VAL A 216 -0.47 3.15 -22.03
C VAL A 216 0.97 2.73 -22.36
N GLN A 217 1.76 3.67 -22.89
CA GLN A 217 3.16 3.40 -23.23
C GLN A 217 4.03 3.35 -21.97
N GLY A 218 4.76 2.25 -21.78
CA GLY A 218 5.70 2.07 -20.67
C GLY A 218 5.09 2.03 -19.26
N GLY A 219 3.76 2.13 -19.12
CA GLY A 219 3.05 1.94 -17.85
C GLY A 219 3.23 3.06 -16.81
N LYS A 220 4.00 4.11 -17.09
CA LYS A 220 4.38 5.13 -16.09
C LYS A 220 3.34 6.24 -15.93
N ARG A 221 2.55 6.49 -16.98
CA ARG A 221 1.58 7.58 -17.07
C ARG A 221 0.44 7.18 -17.99
N VAL A 222 -0.78 7.63 -17.70
CA VAL A 222 -1.92 7.48 -18.60
C VAL A 222 -2.03 8.76 -19.43
N PRO A 223 -1.64 8.76 -20.72
CA PRO A 223 -1.72 9.95 -21.55
C PRO A 223 -3.19 10.27 -21.88
N GLY A 224 -3.47 11.52 -22.24
CA GLY A 224 -4.81 11.88 -22.72
C GLY A 224 -5.84 12.09 -21.61
N LEU A 225 -5.43 12.28 -20.35
CA LEU A 225 -6.34 12.52 -19.22
C LEU A 225 -6.31 13.98 -18.78
N TYR A 226 -7.35 14.75 -19.13
CA TYR A 226 -7.52 16.11 -18.63
C TYR A 226 -7.87 16.10 -17.14
N GLN A 227 -7.19 16.95 -16.36
CA GLN A 227 -7.29 16.98 -14.89
C GLN A 227 -7.06 15.62 -14.21
N HIS A 228 -6.34 14.71 -14.88
CA HIS A 228 -6.16 13.31 -14.49
C HIS A 228 -7.45 12.46 -14.44
N VAL A 229 -8.59 13.01 -14.87
CA VAL A 229 -9.92 12.41 -14.75
C VAL A 229 -10.53 12.14 -16.12
N PHE A 230 -10.67 13.17 -16.96
CA PHE A 230 -11.48 13.09 -18.17
C PHE A 230 -10.67 12.60 -19.37
N ASP A 231 -11.14 11.58 -20.08
CA ASP A 231 -10.47 11.06 -21.25
C ASP A 231 -10.68 11.98 -22.46
N MET A 232 -9.58 12.52 -23.00
CA MET A 232 -9.59 13.41 -24.16
C MET A 232 -9.94 12.68 -25.46
N HIS A 233 -9.81 11.36 -25.50
CA HIS A 233 -10.18 10.55 -26.67
C HIS A 233 -11.68 10.25 -26.69
N ASN A 234 -12.31 10.08 -25.53
CA ASN A 234 -13.73 9.81 -25.41
C ASN A 234 -14.33 10.50 -24.16
N PRO A 235 -15.17 11.54 -24.33
CA PRO A 235 -15.75 12.28 -23.20
C PRO A 235 -16.72 11.47 -22.34
N ASN A 236 -17.11 10.27 -22.79
CA ASN A 236 -17.94 9.34 -22.04
C ASN A 236 -17.12 8.44 -21.10
N ILE A 237 -15.82 8.67 -20.97
CA ILE A 237 -14.92 7.91 -20.10
C ILE A 237 -14.25 8.85 -19.10
N ALA A 238 -14.32 8.49 -17.83
CA ALA A 238 -13.60 9.15 -16.75
C ALA A 238 -12.78 8.11 -15.98
N PHE A 239 -11.59 8.53 -15.53
CA PHE A 239 -10.65 7.76 -14.74
C PHE A 239 -10.69 8.26 -13.31
N ILE A 240 -11.21 7.44 -12.42
CA ILE A 240 -11.26 7.75 -10.99
C ILE A 240 -10.12 7.00 -10.32
N GLY A 241 -9.34 7.73 -9.53
CA GLY A 241 -8.28 7.15 -8.69
C GLY A 241 -6.90 7.03 -9.31
N VAL A 242 -6.66 7.70 -10.44
CA VAL A 242 -5.32 7.77 -11.04
C VAL A 242 -4.40 8.73 -10.27
N VAL A 243 -4.97 9.77 -9.64
CA VAL A 243 -4.19 10.75 -8.86
C VAL A 243 -3.68 10.14 -7.56
N ASN A 244 -2.39 10.35 -7.30
CA ASN A 244 -1.75 10.01 -6.04
C ASN A 244 -1.32 11.29 -5.31
N GLY A 245 -2.12 11.72 -4.33
CA GLY A 245 -1.94 13.01 -3.63
C GLY A 245 -2.12 12.96 -2.12
N SER A 246 -2.01 11.79 -1.49
CA SER A 246 -2.17 11.59 -0.03
C SER A 246 -3.57 11.89 0.54
N LEU A 247 -4.57 12.19 -0.30
CA LEU A 247 -5.99 12.33 0.04
C LEU A 247 -6.87 11.55 -0.93
N SER A 248 -6.52 10.27 -1.12
CA SER A 248 -7.10 9.41 -2.17
C SER A 248 -8.62 9.46 -2.18
N TRP A 249 -9.29 9.23 -1.04
CA TRP A 249 -10.75 9.20 -0.98
C TRP A 249 -11.39 10.50 -1.45
N LEU A 250 -10.92 11.64 -0.92
CA LEU A 250 -11.47 12.95 -1.28
C LEU A 250 -11.23 13.28 -2.76
N THR A 251 -10.02 13.01 -3.29
CA THR A 251 -9.76 13.25 -4.72
C THR A 251 -10.61 12.35 -5.62
N TRP A 252 -10.85 11.10 -5.21
CA TRP A 252 -11.63 10.15 -5.99
C TRP A 252 -13.11 10.51 -6.00
N GLU A 253 -13.67 10.90 -4.85
CA GLU A 253 -15.06 11.33 -4.72
C GLU A 253 -15.33 12.60 -5.52
N LYS A 254 -14.46 13.60 -5.39
CA LYS A 254 -14.56 14.85 -6.15
C LYS A 254 -14.50 14.60 -7.66
N SER A 255 -13.59 13.73 -8.09
CA SER A 255 -13.47 13.33 -9.50
C SER A 255 -14.74 12.63 -10.00
N ALA A 256 -15.31 11.73 -9.20
CA ALA A 256 -16.53 11.00 -9.55
C ALA A 256 -17.74 11.94 -9.60
N PHE A 257 -17.83 12.89 -8.67
CA PHE A 257 -18.88 13.90 -8.64
C PHE A 257 -18.84 14.79 -9.88
N LEU A 258 -17.65 15.28 -10.27
CA LEU A 258 -17.48 16.07 -11.49
C LEU A 258 -17.83 15.27 -12.76
N ALA A 259 -17.47 13.98 -12.83
CA ALA A 259 -17.91 13.12 -13.93
C ALA A 259 -19.44 13.00 -14.02
N ALA A 260 -20.12 12.88 -12.88
CA ALA A 260 -21.58 12.87 -12.83
C ALA A 260 -22.19 14.21 -13.26
N LEU A 261 -21.62 15.33 -12.85
CA LEU A 261 -22.06 16.67 -13.28
C LEU A 261 -21.88 16.85 -14.81
N LEU A 262 -20.77 16.35 -15.36
CA LEU A 262 -20.50 16.42 -16.80
C LEU A 262 -21.54 15.64 -17.60
N TRP A 263 -21.77 14.37 -17.24
CA TRP A 263 -22.70 13.51 -17.97
C TRP A 263 -24.18 13.84 -17.73
N SER A 264 -24.50 14.56 -16.65
CA SER A 264 -25.83 15.14 -16.45
C SER A 264 -26.02 16.49 -17.16
N GLY A 265 -24.99 16.99 -17.85
CA GLY A 265 -25.04 18.24 -18.61
C GLY A 265 -25.01 19.50 -17.73
N ARG A 266 -24.66 19.38 -16.45
CA ARG A 266 -24.60 20.49 -15.49
C ARG A 266 -23.29 21.26 -15.54
N ILE A 267 -22.23 20.64 -16.03
CA ILE A 267 -20.96 21.30 -16.33
C ILE A 267 -20.52 20.97 -17.76
N LYS A 268 -19.59 21.76 -18.29
CA LYS A 268 -18.97 21.53 -19.60
C LYS A 268 -17.46 21.57 -19.44
N LEU A 269 -16.77 20.65 -20.09
CA LEU A 269 -15.31 20.70 -20.17
C LEU A 269 -14.88 21.81 -21.14
N PRO A 270 -13.70 22.41 -20.93
CA PRO A 270 -13.13 23.36 -21.87
C PRO A 270 -12.86 22.71 -23.24
N PRO A 271 -12.68 23.50 -24.31
CA PRO A 271 -12.34 22.98 -25.63
C PRO A 271 -11.10 22.06 -25.60
N ILE A 272 -11.07 21.07 -26.50
CA ILE A 272 -10.02 20.04 -26.52
C ILE A 272 -8.60 20.61 -26.60
N GLU A 273 -8.43 21.77 -27.25
CA GLU A 273 -7.15 22.47 -27.35
C GLU A 273 -6.65 23.00 -26.01
N GLU A 274 -7.53 23.44 -25.12
CA GLU A 274 -7.16 23.86 -23.76
C GLU A 274 -6.80 22.66 -22.89
N GLN A 275 -7.51 21.55 -23.05
CA GLN A 275 -7.18 20.30 -22.36
C GLN A 275 -5.79 19.78 -22.77
N ARG A 276 -5.45 19.84 -24.06
CA ARG A 276 -4.11 19.50 -24.58
C ARG A 276 -3.03 20.44 -24.05
N LYS A 277 -3.31 21.74 -23.96
CA LYS A 277 -2.39 22.72 -23.36
C LYS A 277 -2.14 22.42 -21.88
N TRP A 278 -3.17 22.03 -21.13
CA TRP A 278 -3.04 21.61 -19.74
C TRP A 278 -2.13 20.36 -19.63
N GLU A 279 -2.37 19.33 -20.46
CA GLU A 279 -1.53 18.13 -20.45
C GLU A 279 -0.07 18.47 -20.79
N ALA A 280 0.17 19.27 -21.82
CA ALA A 280 1.52 19.67 -22.23
C ALA A 280 2.26 20.42 -21.12
N ARG A 281 1.58 21.31 -20.38
CA ARG A 281 2.13 22.01 -19.23
C ARG A 281 2.54 21.04 -18.13
N ARG A 282 1.65 20.09 -17.77
CA ARG A 282 1.94 19.11 -16.73
C ARG A 282 3.06 18.15 -17.12
N VAL A 283 3.15 17.78 -18.40
CA VAL A 283 4.30 17.01 -18.92
C VAL A 283 5.59 17.82 -18.78
N ALA A 284 5.60 19.10 -19.14
CA ALA A 284 6.79 19.95 -19.00
C ALA A 284 7.24 20.09 -17.53
N GLU A 285 6.30 20.21 -16.59
CA GLU A 285 6.58 20.30 -15.15
C GLU A 285 7.17 19.02 -14.54
N THR A 286 6.78 17.86 -15.07
CA THR A 286 7.13 16.54 -14.51
C THR A 286 8.21 15.81 -15.30
N SER A 287 8.57 16.31 -16.47
CA SER A 287 9.69 15.83 -17.28
C SER A 287 11.02 15.94 -16.50
N PRO A 288 11.93 14.96 -16.63
CA PRO A 288 11.86 13.74 -17.44
C PRO A 288 11.21 12.55 -16.73
N ASN A 289 10.58 12.74 -15.57
CA ASN A 289 10.06 11.66 -14.75
C ASN A 289 8.53 11.51 -14.91
N ASP A 290 8.11 10.81 -15.96
CA ASP A 290 6.70 10.54 -16.27
C ASP A 290 5.89 9.95 -15.10
N LYS A 291 6.55 9.25 -14.16
CA LYS A 291 5.87 8.70 -12.97
C LYS A 291 5.28 9.80 -12.08
N MET A 292 5.84 11.00 -12.12
CA MET A 292 5.38 12.14 -11.31
C MET A 292 4.14 12.82 -11.89
N PHE A 293 3.74 12.49 -13.12
CA PHE A 293 2.65 13.19 -13.81
C PHE A 293 1.34 13.18 -13.00
N HIS A 294 0.94 12.01 -12.49
CA HIS A 294 -0.27 11.84 -11.66
C HIS A 294 -0.01 11.97 -10.15
N ILE A 295 1.22 12.32 -9.75
CA ILE A 295 1.59 12.46 -8.34
C ILE A 295 1.54 13.94 -7.95
N LEU A 296 0.71 14.28 -6.97
CA LEU A 296 0.64 15.62 -6.37
C LEU A 296 1.59 15.65 -5.17
N ALA A 297 2.87 15.85 -5.48
CA ALA A 297 3.95 15.69 -4.52
C ALA A 297 4.01 16.86 -3.53
N LYS A 298 3.80 18.08 -4.00
CA LYS A 298 3.87 19.29 -3.17
C LYS A 298 2.51 19.60 -2.55
N PRO A 299 2.46 20.11 -1.30
CA PRO A 299 1.21 20.57 -0.71
C PRO A 299 0.48 21.61 -1.58
N SER A 300 1.21 22.54 -2.19
CA SER A 300 0.64 23.55 -3.09
C SER A 300 0.00 22.94 -4.35
N GLU A 301 0.58 21.89 -4.93
CA GLU A 301 -0.02 21.20 -6.08
C GLU A 301 -1.38 20.60 -5.73
N ARG A 302 -1.57 20.13 -4.49
CA ARG A 302 -2.85 19.58 -4.03
C ARG A 302 -3.91 20.67 -3.93
N VAL A 303 -3.56 21.82 -3.37
CA VAL A 303 -4.47 22.97 -3.27
C VAL A 303 -4.88 23.43 -4.66
N ILE A 304 -3.89 23.70 -5.52
CA ILE A 304 -4.12 24.15 -6.92
C ILE A 304 -5.00 23.13 -7.66
N TYR A 305 -4.71 21.84 -7.54
CA TYR A 305 -5.52 20.80 -8.18
C TYR A 305 -6.98 20.83 -7.72
N PHE A 306 -7.22 20.99 -6.42
CA PHE A 306 -8.59 21.07 -5.89
C PHE A 306 -9.33 22.29 -6.39
N ASP A 307 -8.65 23.43 -6.47
CA ASP A 307 -9.20 24.69 -6.99
C ASP A 307 -9.49 24.58 -8.49
N GLU A 308 -8.57 24.05 -9.29
CA GLU A 308 -8.78 23.78 -10.72
C GLU A 308 -9.97 22.83 -10.96
N LEU A 309 -10.13 21.81 -10.11
CA LEU A 309 -11.32 20.94 -10.15
C LEU A 309 -12.60 21.67 -9.76
N ASN A 310 -12.56 22.66 -8.86
CA ASN A 310 -13.72 23.48 -8.48
C ASN A 310 -14.12 24.43 -9.60
N GLU A 311 -13.13 25.02 -10.29
CA GLU A 311 -13.36 25.91 -11.43
C GLU A 311 -14.17 25.24 -12.55
N LEU A 312 -14.00 23.93 -12.77
CA LEU A 312 -14.82 23.17 -13.72
C LEU A 312 -16.32 23.16 -13.37
N ALA A 313 -16.67 23.39 -12.11
CA ALA A 313 -18.04 23.43 -11.61
C ALA A 313 -18.47 24.84 -11.17
N ALA A 314 -17.73 25.89 -11.53
CA ALA A 314 -18.03 27.27 -11.12
C ALA A 314 -19.45 27.69 -11.53
N ASP A 315 -19.85 27.47 -12.79
CA ASP A 315 -21.20 27.77 -13.27
C ASP A 315 -22.29 26.99 -12.52
N TYR A 316 -21.99 25.73 -12.16
CA TYR A 316 -22.90 24.88 -11.40
C TYR A 316 -23.14 25.43 -9.98
N LEU A 317 -22.11 25.98 -9.33
CA LEU A 317 -22.22 26.62 -8.02
C LEU A 317 -23.10 27.88 -8.02
N HIS A 318 -23.37 28.47 -9.20
CA HIS A 318 -24.28 29.61 -9.36
C HIS A 318 -25.74 29.22 -9.67
N THR A 319 -26.05 27.91 -9.71
CA THR A 319 -27.43 27.43 -9.92
C THR A 319 -28.26 27.48 -8.64
N ASP A 320 -29.58 27.30 -8.75
CA ASP A 320 -30.47 27.22 -7.58
C ASP A 320 -30.22 25.90 -6.80
N ALA A 321 -29.83 26.05 -5.52
CA ALA A 321 -29.57 24.95 -4.58
C ALA A 321 -28.52 23.92 -5.08
N PRO A 322 -27.26 24.34 -5.31
CA PRO A 322 -26.20 23.42 -5.71
C PRO A 322 -25.82 22.51 -4.53
N ASP A 323 -25.53 21.25 -4.82
CA ASP A 323 -24.80 20.37 -3.91
C ASP A 323 -23.31 20.73 -4.00
N ASP A 324 -22.81 21.45 -2.99
CA ASP A 324 -21.45 21.99 -2.93
C ASP A 324 -20.52 21.22 -1.98
N GLU A 325 -21.00 20.14 -1.35
CA GLU A 325 -20.29 19.44 -0.27
C GLU A 325 -18.90 18.97 -0.71
N LEU A 326 -18.80 18.43 -1.93
CA LEU A 326 -17.55 17.95 -2.54
C LEU A 326 -16.82 19.02 -3.38
N LEU A 327 -17.38 20.23 -3.50
CA LEU A 327 -16.82 21.35 -4.26
C LEU A 327 -16.25 22.45 -3.35
N ARG A 328 -16.05 22.14 -2.07
CA ARG A 328 -15.37 23.05 -1.14
C ARG A 328 -13.89 23.18 -1.50
N SER A 329 -13.31 24.34 -1.21
CA SER A 329 -11.87 24.57 -1.31
C SER A 329 -11.11 23.62 -0.38
N PHE A 330 -9.83 23.40 -0.69
CA PHE A 330 -8.98 22.54 0.11
C PHE A 330 -8.94 22.99 1.58
N PRO A 331 -9.29 22.13 2.57
CA PRO A 331 -9.26 22.54 3.97
C PRO A 331 -7.83 22.86 4.42
N TRP A 332 -7.56 24.09 4.83
CA TRP A 332 -6.21 24.52 5.22
C TRP A 332 -5.63 23.69 6.37
N ASP A 333 -6.47 23.31 7.33
CA ASP A 333 -6.07 22.49 8.49
C ASP A 333 -5.52 21.11 8.07
N TRP A 334 -5.96 20.59 6.92
CA TRP A 334 -5.47 19.32 6.40
C TRP A 334 -4.07 19.44 5.81
N ILE A 335 -3.67 20.62 5.32
CA ILE A 335 -2.29 20.86 4.87
C ILE A 335 -1.33 20.69 6.05
N VAL A 336 -1.69 21.25 7.21
CA VAL A 336 -0.90 21.14 8.43
C VAL A 336 -0.86 19.68 8.92
N SER A 337 -2.00 18.99 8.92
CA SER A 337 -2.05 17.57 9.30
C SER A 337 -1.21 16.68 8.36
N LEU A 338 -1.36 16.84 7.05
CA LEU A 338 -0.56 16.09 6.05
C LEU A 338 0.93 16.43 6.12
N GLY A 339 1.27 17.69 6.42
CA GLY A 339 2.66 18.12 6.62
C GLY A 339 3.30 17.48 7.85
N THR A 340 2.54 17.30 8.93
CA THR A 340 3.01 16.67 10.18
C THR A 340 2.89 15.14 10.19
N GLY A 341 2.08 14.54 9.30
CA GLY A 341 1.88 13.10 9.22
C GLY A 341 3.16 12.29 8.98
N GLY A 342 4.10 12.83 8.19
CA GLY A 342 5.42 12.23 7.98
C GLY A 342 6.23 12.10 9.28
N ALA A 343 6.25 13.17 10.09
CA ALA A 343 6.91 13.17 11.39
C ALA A 343 6.23 12.22 12.39
N ARG A 344 4.89 12.17 12.39
CA ARG A 344 4.13 11.20 13.22
C ARG A 344 4.45 9.75 12.82
N LYS A 345 4.50 9.44 11.52
CA LYS A 345 4.86 8.11 10.99
C LYS A 345 6.30 7.75 11.38
N ALA A 346 7.23 8.69 11.23
CA ALA A 346 8.62 8.50 11.65
C ALA A 346 8.74 8.22 13.15
N GLN A 347 8.08 9.01 13.98
CA GLN A 347 8.04 8.81 15.44
C GLN A 347 7.45 7.44 15.81
N TYR A 348 6.35 7.02 15.17
CA TYR A 348 5.72 5.72 15.40
C TYR A 348 6.67 4.54 15.13
N TYR A 349 7.47 4.64 14.07
CA TYR A 349 8.44 3.63 13.68
C TYR A 349 9.83 3.81 14.31
N GLY A 350 10.02 4.86 15.13
CA GLY A 350 11.32 5.20 15.72
C GLY A 350 12.39 5.56 14.67
N ILE A 351 11.98 6.21 13.58
CA ILE A 351 12.86 6.73 12.53
C ILE A 351 13.31 8.12 12.95
N GLU A 352 14.62 8.34 13.07
CA GLU A 352 15.20 9.68 13.20
C GLU A 352 15.08 10.41 11.86
N VAL A 353 14.39 11.56 11.86
CA VAL A 353 14.07 12.37 10.67
C VAL A 353 15.12 13.44 10.44
#